data_AF-A0A174UBJ3-F1
#
_entry.id   AF-A0A174UBJ3-F1
#
_cell.length_a   1.000
_cell.length_b   1.000
_cell.length_c   1.000
_cell.angle_alpha   90.00
_cell.angle_beta   90.00
_cell.angle_gamma   90.00
#
_symmetry.space_group_name_H-M   'P 1'
#
loop_
_entity.id
_entity.type
_entity.pdbx_description
1 polymer ?
#
loop_
_entity_poly.entity_id
_entity_poly.type
_entity_poly.pdbx_seq_one_letter_code
_entity_poly.pdbx_strand_id
1 'polypeptide(L)'
;MINQLVANIKKTGAPIVVGLDPMLNYIPEQVQQKAFAEYGETLEGAAEAIWQFNKEIVDKTYDLIPAVKPQIAMYEQFGLPGLAAFKKTVDYCKEKGLVVIGDIKRGDIGSTSAAYAVGHIGKVKVGSKTYAPFDEDFVTVNPYLGSDGVNPFLDVCKEEKKGIFVLVKTSNPSSGEFQDQKIDGRPLYELVGEKVAAWGSEVMGDEYSYVGAVVGATYPEMGKVLRKVMPKAYILVPGYGAQGGKGKDLVHFFNEDGLGAIVNSSRGIIAAYKQEQYAKFGAENFGDASRAAVETMVADIKGALENR
;
A
#
# COMPACT_ATOMS: atom_id res chain seq x y z
N MET A 1 -6.24 -5.29 -12.86
CA MET A 1 -5.24 -5.21 -11.76
C MET A 1 -5.44 -6.21 -10.62
N ILE A 2 -6.64 -6.49 -10.11
CA ILE A 2 -6.77 -7.49 -9.02
C ILE A 2 -6.30 -8.89 -9.40
N ASN A 3 -6.63 -9.37 -10.61
CA ASN A 3 -6.14 -10.66 -11.10
C ASN A 3 -4.60 -10.68 -11.21
N GLN A 4 -3.98 -9.56 -11.62
CA GLN A 4 -2.53 -9.41 -11.67
C GLN A 4 -1.90 -9.47 -10.28
N LEU A 5 -2.51 -8.81 -9.29
CA LEU A 5 -2.05 -8.87 -7.90
C LEU A 5 -2.08 -10.31 -7.38
N VAL A 6 -3.19 -11.02 -7.59
CA VAL A 6 -3.34 -12.44 -7.21
C VAL A 6 -2.30 -13.31 -7.91
N ALA A 7 -2.10 -13.12 -9.22
CA ALA A 7 -1.09 -13.86 -9.98
C ALA A 7 0.33 -13.60 -9.46
N ASN A 8 0.66 -12.34 -9.15
CA ASN A 8 1.95 -11.97 -8.58
C ASN A 8 2.15 -12.62 -7.21
N ILE A 9 1.14 -12.59 -6.31
CA ILE A 9 1.20 -13.25 -5.00
C ILE A 9 1.43 -14.75 -5.15
N LYS A 10 0.68 -15.42 -6.05
CA LYS A 10 0.86 -16.86 -6.33
C LYS A 10 2.26 -17.16 -6.87
N LYS A 11 2.80 -16.31 -7.74
CA LYS A 11 4.15 -16.46 -8.33
C LYS A 11 5.25 -16.31 -7.29
N THR A 12 5.17 -15.32 -6.41
CA THR A 12 6.21 -15.04 -5.41
C THR A 12 6.06 -15.88 -4.15
N GLY A 13 4.86 -16.42 -3.88
CA GLY A 13 4.54 -17.06 -2.60
C GLY A 13 4.60 -16.09 -1.42
N ALA A 14 4.56 -14.78 -1.69
CA ALA A 14 4.80 -13.72 -0.73
C ALA A 14 3.64 -12.72 -0.76
N PRO A 15 2.62 -12.84 0.11
CA PRO A 15 1.54 -11.86 0.19
C PRO A 15 2.02 -10.60 0.95
N ILE A 16 3.07 -9.95 0.45
CA ILE A 16 3.77 -8.82 1.08
C ILE A 16 3.70 -7.60 0.19
N VAL A 17 3.67 -6.42 0.81
CA VAL A 17 3.81 -5.11 0.17
C VAL A 17 4.93 -4.35 0.84
N VAL A 18 5.96 -3.98 0.08
CA VAL A 18 6.99 -3.05 0.57
C VAL A 18 6.42 -1.63 0.56
N GLY A 19 6.34 -1.01 1.73
CA GLY A 19 5.92 0.39 1.87
C GLY A 19 7.08 1.33 1.57
N LEU A 20 7.04 2.01 0.44
CA LEU A 20 8.04 3.00 0.05
C LEU A 20 7.65 4.35 0.69
N ASP A 21 7.92 4.47 1.99
CA ASP A 21 7.60 5.65 2.79
C ASP A 21 8.90 6.36 3.23
N PRO A 22 9.70 6.90 2.29
CA PRO A 22 11.02 7.43 2.58
C PRO A 22 10.93 8.70 3.42
N MET A 23 11.85 8.84 4.37
CA MET A 23 12.13 10.11 5.04
C MET A 23 13.64 10.32 4.98
N LEU A 24 14.11 11.57 4.89
CA LEU A 24 15.55 11.85 4.76
C LEU A 24 16.37 11.17 5.86
N ASN A 25 15.85 11.12 7.09
CA ASN A 25 16.51 10.43 8.19
C ASN A 25 16.57 8.88 8.06
N TYR A 26 15.90 8.28 7.08
CA TYR A 26 16.01 6.86 6.72
C TYR A 26 16.96 6.60 5.56
N ILE A 27 17.33 7.64 4.82
CA ILE A 27 18.21 7.50 3.66
C ILE A 27 19.67 7.49 4.15
N PRO A 28 20.51 6.55 3.69
CA PRO A 28 21.94 6.56 3.99
C PRO A 28 22.62 7.88 3.65
N GLU A 29 23.53 8.32 4.50
CA GLU A 29 24.16 9.65 4.38
C GLU A 29 24.87 9.81 3.04
N GLN A 30 25.54 8.77 2.55
CA GLN A 30 26.24 8.81 1.28
C GLN A 30 25.30 8.99 0.06
N VAL A 31 24.05 8.51 0.15
CA VAL A 31 23.04 8.74 -0.89
C VAL A 31 22.57 10.20 -0.86
N GLN A 32 22.37 10.76 0.34
CA GLN A 32 22.00 12.17 0.51
C GLN A 32 23.12 13.10 0.02
N GLN A 33 24.35 12.87 0.46
CA GLN A 33 25.52 13.66 0.08
C GLN A 33 25.71 13.66 -1.44
N LYS A 34 25.53 12.51 -2.11
CA LYS A 34 25.62 12.43 -3.57
C LYS A 34 24.52 13.24 -4.26
N ALA A 35 23.28 13.14 -3.80
CA ALA A 35 22.18 13.91 -4.36
C ALA A 35 22.36 15.42 -4.14
N PHE A 36 22.80 15.82 -2.95
CA PHE A 36 23.02 17.23 -2.62
C PHE A 36 24.25 17.81 -3.33
N ALA A 37 25.27 17.00 -3.63
CA ALA A 37 26.40 17.44 -4.45
C ALA A 37 25.98 17.77 -5.89
N GLU A 38 24.96 17.08 -6.42
CA GLU A 38 24.49 17.26 -7.80
C GLU A 38 23.39 18.32 -7.92
N TYR A 39 22.44 18.34 -6.97
CA TYR A 39 21.23 19.17 -7.03
C TYR A 39 21.14 20.23 -5.92
N GLY A 40 22.15 20.31 -5.04
CA GLY A 40 22.17 21.19 -3.88
C GLY A 40 21.32 20.68 -2.70
N GLU A 41 21.44 21.35 -1.55
CA GLU A 41 20.55 21.16 -0.40
C GLU A 41 19.19 21.83 -0.66
N THR A 42 18.43 21.26 -1.59
CA THR A 42 17.18 21.78 -2.13
C THR A 42 16.08 20.72 -2.09
N LEU A 43 14.84 21.09 -2.46
CA LEU A 43 13.77 20.11 -2.61
C LEU A 43 14.06 19.12 -3.75
N GLU A 44 14.76 19.56 -4.79
CA GLU A 44 15.27 18.74 -5.89
C GLU A 44 16.33 17.75 -5.39
N GLY A 45 17.28 18.19 -4.57
CA GLY A 45 18.26 17.29 -3.95
C GLY A 45 17.63 16.26 -3.01
N ALA A 46 16.64 16.66 -2.21
CA ALA A 46 15.87 15.74 -1.37
C ALA A 46 15.08 14.72 -2.22
N ALA A 47 14.42 15.18 -3.28
CA ALA A 47 13.67 14.33 -4.19
C ALA A 47 14.57 13.32 -4.92
N GLU A 48 15.77 13.72 -5.33
CA GLU A 48 16.73 12.80 -5.96
C GLU A 48 17.25 11.77 -4.95
N ALA A 49 17.56 12.17 -3.71
CA ALA A 49 17.94 11.22 -2.66
C ALA A 49 16.84 10.16 -2.42
N ILE A 50 15.57 10.60 -2.37
CA ILE A 50 14.40 9.73 -2.24
C ILE A 50 14.29 8.76 -3.42
N TRP A 51 14.44 9.27 -4.64
CA TRP A 51 14.37 8.46 -5.84
C TRP A 51 15.45 7.38 -5.86
N GLN A 52 16.72 7.73 -5.62
CA GLN A 52 17.83 6.78 -5.62
C GLN A 52 17.68 5.72 -4.52
N PHE A 53 17.23 6.14 -3.34
CA PHE A 53 16.93 5.22 -2.24
C PHE A 53 15.84 4.22 -2.59
N ASN A 54 14.71 4.68 -3.14
CA ASN A 54 13.61 3.80 -3.57
C ASN A 54 14.06 2.86 -4.69
N LYS A 55 14.80 3.37 -5.67
CA LYS A 55 15.28 2.60 -6.83
C LYS A 55 16.13 1.42 -6.38
N GLU A 56 17.10 1.64 -5.50
CA GLU A 56 17.99 0.57 -4.99
C GLU A 56 17.19 -0.50 -4.23
N ILE A 57 16.24 -0.10 -3.39
CA ILE A 57 15.38 -1.05 -2.66
C ILE A 57 14.54 -1.87 -3.62
N VAL A 58 13.93 -1.24 -4.62
CA VAL A 58 13.14 -1.92 -5.64
C VAL A 58 14.01 -2.88 -6.45
N ASP A 59 15.20 -2.45 -6.90
CA ASP A 59 16.14 -3.29 -7.64
C ASP A 59 16.55 -4.56 -6.87
N LYS A 60 16.61 -4.49 -5.55
CA LYS A 60 16.97 -5.62 -4.69
C LYS A 60 15.80 -6.49 -4.24
N THR A 61 14.55 -6.06 -4.45
CA THR A 61 13.36 -6.74 -3.88
C THR A 61 12.28 -7.12 -4.90
N TYR A 62 12.30 -6.56 -6.11
CA TYR A 62 11.19 -6.71 -7.08
C TYR A 62 10.89 -8.16 -7.49
N ASP A 63 11.85 -9.06 -7.42
CA ASP A 63 11.70 -10.48 -7.74
C ASP A 63 11.04 -11.29 -6.60
N LEU A 64 11.00 -10.73 -5.38
CA LEU A 64 10.47 -11.38 -4.19
C LEU A 64 9.08 -10.92 -3.79
N ILE A 65 8.62 -9.76 -4.30
CA ILE A 65 7.40 -9.11 -3.83
C ILE A 65 6.39 -8.94 -4.96
N PRO A 66 5.08 -9.05 -4.70
CA PRO A 66 4.05 -8.85 -5.70
C PRO A 66 3.72 -7.38 -5.95
N ALA A 67 3.99 -6.52 -4.95
CA ALA A 67 3.50 -5.16 -4.92
C ALA A 67 4.34 -4.23 -4.02
N VAL A 68 4.22 -2.93 -4.28
CA VAL A 68 4.74 -1.84 -3.43
C VAL A 68 3.61 -0.88 -3.06
N LYS A 69 3.79 -0.11 -2.00
CA LYS A 69 2.81 0.88 -1.54
C LYS A 69 3.48 2.19 -1.12
N PRO A 70 3.77 3.11 -2.05
CA PRO A 70 4.28 4.44 -1.69
C PRO A 70 3.21 5.28 -0.95
N GLN A 71 3.58 5.85 0.20
CA GLN A 71 2.75 6.81 0.94
C GLN A 71 2.99 8.23 0.43
N ILE A 72 2.02 8.78 -0.31
CA ILE A 72 2.19 10.04 -1.03
C ILE A 72 2.55 11.22 -0.12
N ALA A 73 2.10 11.24 1.13
CA ALA A 73 2.44 12.29 2.10
C ALA A 73 3.96 12.42 2.31
N MET A 74 4.71 11.31 2.19
CA MET A 74 6.18 11.32 2.31
C MET A 74 6.86 12.04 1.14
N TYR A 75 6.16 12.18 0.02
CA TYR A 75 6.63 12.87 -1.18
C TYR A 75 6.09 14.30 -1.25
N GLU A 76 4.82 14.51 -0.89
CA GLU A 76 4.15 15.83 -0.89
C GLU A 76 4.89 16.87 -0.03
N GLN A 77 5.50 16.46 1.09
CA GLN A 77 6.28 17.36 1.94
C GLN A 77 7.47 18.03 1.21
N PHE A 78 7.90 17.48 0.07
CA PHE A 78 8.95 18.05 -0.78
C PHE A 78 8.41 18.75 -2.03
N GLY A 79 7.12 19.10 -2.05
CA GLY A 79 6.49 19.87 -3.11
C GLY A 79 6.52 19.18 -4.48
N LEU A 80 6.63 19.97 -5.55
CA LEU A 80 6.63 19.46 -6.93
C LEU A 80 7.79 18.50 -7.22
N PRO A 81 9.04 18.75 -6.77
CA PRO A 81 10.12 17.77 -6.92
C PRO A 81 9.80 16.42 -6.25
N GLY A 82 9.23 16.45 -5.05
CA GLY A 82 8.78 15.24 -4.36
C GLY A 82 7.71 14.46 -5.14
N LEU A 83 6.70 15.16 -5.67
CA LEU A 83 5.68 14.53 -6.51
C LEU A 83 6.23 13.99 -7.84
N ALA A 84 7.26 14.64 -8.41
CA ALA A 84 7.98 14.09 -9.55
C ALA A 84 8.72 12.79 -9.20
N ALA A 85 9.37 12.74 -8.03
CA ALA A 85 10.00 11.51 -7.52
C ALA A 85 8.97 10.41 -7.22
N PHE A 86 7.78 10.77 -6.73
CA PHE A 86 6.65 9.83 -6.56
C PHE A 86 6.27 9.21 -7.91
N LYS A 87 6.00 10.02 -8.94
CA LYS A 87 5.66 9.52 -10.28
C LYS A 87 6.76 8.64 -10.85
N LYS A 88 8.02 9.07 -10.75
CA LYS A 88 9.19 8.29 -11.19
C LYS A 88 9.27 6.93 -10.47
N THR A 89 8.95 6.90 -9.17
CA THR A 89 8.87 5.66 -8.37
C THR A 89 7.74 4.75 -8.85
N VAL A 90 6.54 5.29 -9.08
CA VAL A 90 5.38 4.53 -9.60
C VAL A 90 5.74 3.88 -10.94
N ASP A 91 6.23 4.66 -11.89
CA ASP A 91 6.59 4.17 -13.24
C ASP A 91 7.62 3.05 -13.17
N TYR A 92 8.68 3.26 -12.40
CA TYR A 92 9.75 2.28 -12.27
C TYR A 92 9.30 0.96 -11.65
N CYS A 93 8.43 1.02 -10.64
CA CYS A 93 7.88 -0.19 -10.03
C CYS A 93 7.02 -0.98 -11.03
N LYS A 94 6.24 -0.27 -11.86
CA LYS A 94 5.43 -0.90 -12.92
C LYS A 94 6.31 -1.51 -14.01
N GLU A 95 7.39 -0.83 -14.41
CA GLU A 95 8.41 -1.39 -15.33
C GLU A 95 9.02 -2.70 -14.81
N LYS A 96 9.17 -2.84 -13.48
CA LYS A 96 9.63 -4.07 -12.82
C LYS A 96 8.53 -5.13 -12.66
N GLY A 97 7.32 -4.87 -13.14
CA GLY A 97 6.18 -5.80 -13.07
C GLY A 97 5.49 -5.87 -11.71
N LEU A 98 5.76 -4.89 -10.83
CA LEU A 98 5.12 -4.79 -9.53
C LEU A 98 3.77 -4.09 -9.64
N VAL A 99 2.80 -4.54 -8.83
CA VAL A 99 1.57 -3.78 -8.61
C VAL A 99 1.85 -2.60 -7.68
N VAL A 100 1.37 -1.40 -8.02
CA VAL A 100 1.59 -0.19 -7.21
C VAL A 100 0.30 0.24 -6.50
N ILE A 101 0.37 0.34 -5.18
CA ILE A 101 -0.73 0.80 -4.32
C ILE A 101 -0.42 2.21 -3.80
N GLY A 102 -1.00 3.25 -4.40
CA GLY A 102 -0.87 4.63 -3.92
C GLY A 102 -1.61 4.83 -2.60
N ASP A 103 -0.88 5.00 -1.50
CA ASP A 103 -1.52 5.20 -0.19
C ASP A 103 -1.84 6.68 0.05
N ILE A 104 -2.95 7.14 -0.54
CA ILE A 104 -3.32 8.56 -0.62
C ILE A 104 -4.46 8.98 0.33
N LYS A 105 -5.23 8.00 0.81
CA LYS A 105 -6.36 8.15 1.76
C LYS A 105 -7.35 9.29 1.43
N ARG A 106 -7.59 9.55 0.15
CA ARG A 106 -8.49 10.64 -0.28
C ARG A 106 -9.93 10.35 0.13
N GLY A 107 -10.67 11.40 0.44
CA GLY A 107 -12.07 11.34 0.86
C GLY A 107 -12.69 12.71 0.73
N ASP A 108 -13.23 12.99 -0.44
CA ASP A 108 -13.95 14.22 -0.81
C ASP A 108 -15.30 13.84 -1.42
N ILE A 109 -16.06 14.76 -2.00
CA ILE A 109 -17.37 14.47 -2.63
C ILE A 109 -17.46 14.97 -4.07
N GLY A 110 -18.39 14.38 -4.83
CA GLY A 110 -18.79 14.87 -6.15
C GLY A 110 -17.62 15.05 -7.12
N SER A 111 -17.55 16.22 -7.77
CA SER A 111 -16.53 16.53 -8.78
C SER A 111 -15.10 16.55 -8.23
N THR A 112 -14.92 16.90 -6.94
CA THR A 112 -13.60 16.90 -6.31
C THR A 112 -13.09 15.47 -6.11
N SER A 113 -13.95 14.57 -5.64
CA SER A 113 -13.61 13.14 -5.56
C SER A 113 -13.29 12.55 -6.94
N ALA A 114 -14.07 12.91 -7.97
CA ALA A 114 -13.80 12.51 -9.35
C ALA A 114 -12.43 13.02 -9.84
N ALA A 115 -12.03 14.24 -9.49
CA ALA A 115 -10.71 14.78 -9.84
C ALA A 115 -9.58 13.98 -9.17
N TYR A 116 -9.73 13.57 -7.91
CA TYR A 116 -8.76 12.67 -7.25
C TYR A 116 -8.71 11.29 -7.92
N ALA A 117 -9.85 10.69 -8.25
CA ALA A 117 -9.91 9.40 -8.93
C ALA A 117 -9.19 9.46 -10.30
N VAL A 118 -9.45 10.50 -11.10
CA VAL A 118 -8.77 10.75 -12.39
C VAL A 118 -7.27 11.00 -12.21
N GLY A 119 -6.89 11.80 -11.22
CA GLY A 119 -5.48 12.15 -10.96
C GLY A 119 -4.60 10.94 -10.65
N HIS A 120 -5.14 9.99 -9.88
CA HIS A 120 -4.37 8.83 -9.44
C HIS A 120 -4.54 7.62 -10.36
N ILE A 121 -5.75 7.07 -10.41
CA ILE A 121 -5.99 5.79 -11.08
C ILE A 121 -6.65 5.96 -12.46
N GLY A 122 -7.20 7.13 -12.78
CA GLY A 122 -7.88 7.36 -14.04
C GLY A 122 -7.01 7.99 -15.12
N LYS A 123 -7.69 8.60 -16.09
CA LYS A 123 -7.07 9.31 -17.20
C LYS A 123 -7.71 10.67 -17.42
N VAL A 124 -6.89 11.65 -17.78
CA VAL A 124 -7.33 13.01 -18.12
C VAL A 124 -7.12 13.27 -19.61
N LYS A 125 -8.11 13.92 -20.23
CA LYS A 125 -8.02 14.37 -21.63
C LYS A 125 -7.46 15.79 -21.67
N VAL A 126 -6.36 15.99 -22.40
CA VAL A 126 -5.76 17.30 -22.68
C VAL A 126 -5.74 17.51 -24.19
N GLY A 127 -6.65 18.34 -24.68
CA GLY A 127 -6.89 18.50 -26.12
C GLY A 127 -7.38 17.19 -26.74
N SER A 128 -6.63 16.65 -27.71
CA SER A 128 -6.93 15.37 -28.37
C SER A 128 -6.26 14.16 -27.72
N LYS A 129 -5.38 14.37 -26.73
CA LYS A 129 -4.58 13.31 -26.12
C LYS A 129 -5.12 12.94 -24.74
N THR A 130 -4.86 11.70 -24.34
CA THR A 130 -5.26 11.16 -23.03
C THR A 130 -4.00 10.76 -22.27
N TYR A 131 -3.95 11.10 -20.98
CA TYR A 131 -2.80 10.86 -20.11
C TYR A 131 -3.25 10.19 -18.82
N ALA A 132 -2.47 9.24 -18.31
CA ALA A 132 -2.58 8.74 -16.95
C ALA A 132 -1.62 9.57 -16.06
N PRO A 133 -2.11 10.36 -15.09
CA PRO A 133 -1.26 11.33 -14.39
C PRO A 133 -0.30 10.66 -13.40
N PHE A 134 -0.77 10.13 -12.26
CA PHE A 134 0.11 9.37 -11.35
C PHE A 134 0.18 7.88 -11.70
N ASP A 135 -0.93 7.31 -12.16
CA ASP A 135 -1.03 5.97 -12.77
C ASP A 135 -0.76 4.79 -11.82
N GLU A 136 -1.08 4.92 -10.53
CA GLU A 136 -1.08 3.77 -9.62
C GLU A 136 -2.12 2.70 -10.04
N ASP A 137 -1.96 1.46 -9.59
CA ASP A 137 -2.87 0.35 -9.92
C ASP A 137 -4.01 0.22 -8.89
N PHE A 138 -3.72 0.58 -7.65
CA PHE A 138 -4.67 0.69 -6.56
C PHE A 138 -4.43 1.97 -5.77
N VAL A 139 -5.47 2.49 -5.10
CA VAL A 139 -5.31 3.60 -4.14
C VAL A 139 -6.08 3.41 -2.85
N THR A 140 -5.62 4.00 -1.75
CA THR A 140 -6.40 4.01 -0.50
C THR A 140 -7.41 5.17 -0.47
N VAL A 141 -8.62 4.89 0.03
CA VAL A 141 -9.74 5.85 0.07
C VAL A 141 -10.38 5.86 1.46
N ASN A 142 -10.72 7.05 1.97
CA ASN A 142 -11.45 7.23 3.22
C ASN A 142 -12.97 7.31 2.95
N PRO A 143 -13.77 6.37 3.48
CA PRO A 143 -15.21 6.29 3.17
C PRO A 143 -16.08 7.21 4.04
N TYR A 144 -15.50 8.05 4.90
CA TYR A 144 -16.24 8.80 5.92
C TYR A 144 -17.41 9.63 5.37
N LEU A 145 -17.26 10.20 4.18
CA LEU A 145 -18.31 11.01 3.52
C LEU A 145 -19.36 10.17 2.77
N GLY A 146 -19.29 8.84 2.86
CA GLY A 146 -20.22 7.91 2.25
C GLY A 146 -19.97 7.66 0.76
N SER A 147 -20.98 7.10 0.08
CA SER A 147 -20.88 6.67 -1.31
C SER A 147 -20.52 7.81 -2.27
N ASP A 148 -20.91 9.04 -1.98
CA ASP A 148 -20.60 10.21 -2.83
C ASP A 148 -19.09 10.47 -2.95
N GLY A 149 -18.32 10.02 -1.95
CA GLY A 149 -16.86 10.08 -1.99
C GLY A 149 -16.18 8.84 -2.58
N VAL A 150 -16.85 7.69 -2.59
CA VAL A 150 -16.27 6.40 -3.05
C VAL A 150 -16.65 6.08 -4.50
N ASN A 151 -17.90 6.34 -4.89
CA ASN A 151 -18.45 6.01 -6.21
C ASN A 151 -17.61 6.57 -7.37
N PRO A 152 -17.07 7.81 -7.32
CA PRO A 152 -16.22 8.31 -8.41
C PRO A 152 -14.95 7.46 -8.63
N PHE A 153 -14.39 6.86 -7.57
CA PHE A 153 -13.29 5.90 -7.72
C PHE A 153 -13.76 4.57 -8.30
N LEU A 154 -14.96 4.09 -7.93
CA LEU A 154 -15.53 2.87 -8.48
C LEU A 154 -15.78 2.97 -9.98
N ASP A 155 -16.24 4.12 -10.47
CA ASP A 155 -16.45 4.38 -11.89
C ASP A 155 -15.12 4.23 -12.66
N VAL A 156 -14.06 4.86 -12.17
CA VAL A 156 -12.71 4.70 -12.75
C VAL A 156 -12.20 3.26 -12.64
N CYS A 157 -12.49 2.54 -11.53
CA CYS A 157 -12.13 1.13 -11.41
C CYS A 157 -12.81 0.25 -12.47
N LYS A 158 -14.09 0.52 -12.78
CA LYS A 158 -14.86 -0.20 -13.83
C LYS A 158 -14.24 0.02 -15.21
N GLU A 159 -13.84 1.26 -15.51
CA GLU A 159 -13.27 1.68 -16.80
C GLU A 159 -11.83 1.19 -17.00
N GLU A 160 -10.95 1.43 -16.01
CA GLU A 160 -9.50 1.24 -16.14
C GLU A 160 -9.02 -0.11 -15.58
N LYS A 161 -9.92 -0.92 -15.01
CA LYS A 161 -9.59 -2.20 -14.36
C LYS A 161 -8.51 -2.06 -13.28
N LYS A 162 -8.59 -0.95 -12.53
CA LYS A 162 -7.80 -0.62 -11.33
C LYS A 162 -8.66 -0.75 -10.08
N GLY A 163 -8.09 -0.57 -8.90
CA GLY A 163 -8.81 -0.81 -7.65
C GLY A 163 -8.60 0.23 -6.55
N ILE A 164 -9.31 0.02 -5.45
CA ILE A 164 -9.19 0.83 -4.23
C ILE A 164 -9.10 -0.04 -2.99
N PHE A 165 -8.47 0.48 -1.93
CA PHE A 165 -8.52 -0.07 -0.58
C PHE A 165 -9.19 0.94 0.36
N VAL A 166 -10.40 0.61 0.82
CA VAL A 166 -11.19 1.49 1.68
C VAL A 166 -10.72 1.38 3.12
N LEU A 167 -10.57 2.49 3.84
CA LEU A 167 -10.25 2.47 5.27
C LEU A 167 -11.41 1.88 6.08
N VAL A 168 -11.18 0.75 6.76
CA VAL A 168 -12.22 0.06 7.57
C VAL A 168 -11.86 0.07 9.06
N LYS A 169 -10.74 -0.56 9.44
CA LYS A 169 -10.25 -0.59 10.83
C LYS A 169 -8.75 -0.34 10.87
N THR A 170 -8.33 0.88 11.12
CA THR A 170 -6.91 1.29 11.01
C THR A 170 -6.10 0.89 12.25
N SER A 171 -4.77 0.82 12.12
CA SER A 171 -3.88 0.31 13.18
C SER A 171 -3.48 1.33 14.26
N ASN A 172 -3.87 2.61 14.12
CA ASN A 172 -3.50 3.65 15.08
C ASN A 172 -4.23 3.50 16.43
N PRO A 173 -3.62 3.96 17.55
CA PRO A 173 -4.21 3.83 18.89
C PRO A 173 -5.60 4.45 19.03
N SER A 174 -5.82 5.63 18.43
CA SER A 174 -7.10 6.35 18.49
C SER A 174 -8.16 5.84 17.52
N SER A 175 -7.91 4.78 16.75
CA SER A 175 -8.87 4.28 15.74
C SER A 175 -10.25 3.98 16.32
N GLY A 176 -10.32 3.54 17.57
CA GLY A 176 -11.56 3.21 18.27
C GLY A 176 -12.46 4.39 18.62
N GLU A 177 -11.96 5.64 18.56
CA GLU A 177 -12.78 6.83 18.83
C GLU A 177 -14.03 6.89 17.94
N PHE A 178 -13.88 6.49 16.67
CA PHE A 178 -14.99 6.39 15.72
C PHE A 178 -15.27 4.96 15.29
N GLN A 179 -14.24 4.20 14.94
CA GLN A 179 -14.43 2.93 14.22
C GLN A 179 -15.07 1.84 15.11
N ASP A 180 -14.92 1.95 16.43
CA ASP A 180 -15.46 0.99 17.39
C ASP A 180 -16.79 1.46 18.00
N GLN A 181 -17.29 2.65 17.61
CA GLN A 181 -18.60 3.14 18.04
C GLN A 181 -19.70 2.21 17.56
N LYS A 182 -20.65 1.91 18.45
CA LYS A 182 -21.75 0.99 18.15
C LYS A 182 -22.92 1.73 17.54
N ILE A 183 -23.41 1.23 16.41
CA ILE A 183 -24.65 1.63 15.75
C ILE A 183 -25.53 0.38 15.74
N ASP A 184 -26.69 0.46 16.41
CA ASP A 184 -27.62 -0.68 16.58
C ASP A 184 -26.93 -1.96 17.10
N GLY A 185 -25.99 -1.79 18.03
CA GLY A 185 -25.25 -2.87 18.68
C GLY A 185 -24.03 -3.39 17.91
N ARG A 186 -23.79 -2.92 16.69
CA ARG A 186 -22.66 -3.34 15.84
C ARG A 186 -21.61 -2.24 15.71
N PRO A 187 -20.31 -2.55 15.72
CA PRO A 187 -19.28 -1.52 15.56
C PRO A 187 -19.28 -0.94 14.15
N LEU A 188 -18.99 0.36 14.04
CA LEU A 188 -18.98 1.10 12.77
C LEU A 188 -18.09 0.43 11.71
N TYR A 189 -16.92 -0.10 12.10
CA TYR A 189 -16.01 -0.77 11.15
C TYR A 189 -16.67 -1.97 10.45
N GLU A 190 -17.59 -2.70 11.09
CA GLU A 190 -18.30 -3.80 10.42
C GLU A 190 -19.26 -3.28 9.35
N LEU A 191 -19.97 -2.19 9.65
CA LEU A 191 -20.90 -1.56 8.71
C LEU A 191 -20.16 -1.00 7.49
N VAL A 192 -18.97 -0.43 7.71
CA VAL A 192 -18.09 -0.01 6.60
C VAL A 192 -17.61 -1.24 5.82
N GLY A 193 -17.27 -2.33 6.49
CA GLY A 193 -16.91 -3.60 5.83
C GLY A 193 -18.04 -4.14 4.93
N GLU A 194 -19.30 -4.05 5.35
CA GLU A 194 -20.44 -4.40 4.51
C GLU A 194 -20.57 -3.51 3.28
N LYS A 195 -20.27 -2.21 3.40
CA LYS A 195 -20.22 -1.31 2.25
C LYS A 195 -19.10 -1.68 1.28
N VAL A 196 -17.93 -2.06 1.78
CA VAL A 196 -16.83 -2.59 0.95
C VAL A 196 -17.27 -3.84 0.19
N ALA A 197 -17.95 -4.79 0.85
CA ALA A 197 -18.46 -5.99 0.18
C ALA A 197 -19.52 -5.65 -0.89
N ALA A 198 -20.43 -4.71 -0.58
CA ALA A 198 -21.47 -4.25 -1.50
C ALA A 198 -20.87 -3.57 -2.74
N TRP A 199 -20.05 -2.54 -2.56
CA TRP A 199 -19.33 -1.87 -3.67
C TRP A 199 -18.47 -2.84 -4.45
N GLY A 200 -17.80 -3.76 -3.75
CA GLY A 200 -16.94 -4.73 -4.37
C GLY A 200 -17.66 -5.72 -5.29
N SER A 201 -18.92 -6.03 -4.99
CA SER A 201 -19.75 -6.91 -5.83
C SER A 201 -20.07 -6.30 -7.21
N GLU A 202 -20.02 -4.97 -7.34
CA GLU A 202 -20.23 -4.26 -8.61
C GLU A 202 -18.98 -4.24 -9.50
N VAL A 203 -17.79 -4.47 -8.92
CA VAL A 203 -16.50 -4.32 -9.61
C VAL A 203 -15.62 -5.52 -9.28
N MET A 204 -15.96 -6.66 -9.88
CA MET A 204 -15.26 -7.93 -9.69
C MET A 204 -14.17 -8.17 -10.74
N GLY A 205 -13.05 -8.75 -10.31
CA GLY A 205 -12.17 -9.56 -11.16
C GLY A 205 -12.70 -10.98 -11.26
N ASP A 206 -11.80 -11.95 -11.41
CA ASP A 206 -12.20 -13.36 -11.59
C ASP A 206 -12.75 -13.95 -10.28
N GLU A 207 -11.97 -13.82 -9.21
CA GLU A 207 -12.31 -14.36 -7.88
C GLU A 207 -12.48 -13.25 -6.83
N TYR A 208 -11.74 -12.16 -6.98
CA TYR A 208 -11.65 -11.07 -6.02
C TYR A 208 -12.08 -9.72 -6.60
N SER A 209 -12.58 -8.86 -5.74
CA SER A 209 -13.03 -7.51 -6.10
C SER A 209 -11.87 -6.55 -6.31
N TYR A 210 -12.09 -5.56 -7.18
CA TYR A 210 -11.26 -4.36 -7.27
C TYR A 210 -11.39 -3.43 -6.04
N VAL A 211 -12.39 -3.66 -5.18
CA VAL A 211 -12.58 -2.95 -3.91
C VAL A 211 -12.08 -3.83 -2.77
N GLY A 212 -11.00 -3.39 -2.14
CA GLY A 212 -10.41 -3.98 -0.95
C GLY A 212 -10.68 -3.14 0.31
N ALA A 213 -10.14 -3.61 1.43
CA ALA A 213 -10.21 -2.95 2.73
C ALA A 213 -8.82 -2.74 3.33
N VAL A 214 -8.63 -1.67 4.08
CA VAL A 214 -7.49 -1.48 4.98
C VAL A 214 -7.90 -1.88 6.39
N VAL A 215 -7.25 -2.92 6.91
CA VAL A 215 -7.48 -3.44 8.27
C VAL A 215 -6.14 -3.68 8.95
N GLY A 216 -5.89 -2.99 10.06
CA GLY A 216 -4.60 -3.02 10.75
C GLY A 216 -4.29 -4.35 11.45
N ALA A 217 -3.01 -4.73 11.44
CA ALA A 217 -2.50 -5.95 12.08
C ALA A 217 -2.72 -5.99 13.61
N THR A 218 -2.89 -4.83 14.25
CA THR A 218 -3.04 -4.68 15.71
C THR A 218 -4.28 -5.36 16.29
N TYR A 219 -5.28 -5.68 15.47
CA TYR A 219 -6.61 -6.14 15.89
C TYR A 219 -7.00 -7.47 15.24
N PRO A 220 -6.39 -8.61 15.62
CA PRO A 220 -6.58 -9.90 14.95
C PRO A 220 -8.03 -10.40 15.00
N GLU A 221 -8.74 -10.19 16.11
CA GLU A 221 -10.16 -10.57 16.23
C GLU A 221 -11.06 -9.78 15.26
N MET A 222 -10.78 -8.48 15.09
CA MET A 222 -11.50 -7.63 14.13
C MET A 222 -11.18 -8.06 12.70
N GLY A 223 -9.92 -8.42 12.42
CA GLY A 223 -9.50 -9.02 11.15
C GLY A 223 -10.29 -10.29 10.82
N LYS A 224 -10.46 -11.19 11.81
CA LYS A 224 -11.25 -12.43 11.68
C LYS A 224 -12.72 -12.17 11.35
N VAL A 225 -13.34 -11.19 12.01
CA VAL A 225 -14.73 -10.79 11.74
C VAL A 225 -14.84 -10.20 10.32
N LEU A 226 -14.00 -9.22 10.01
CA LEU A 226 -14.01 -8.52 8.73
C LEU A 226 -13.69 -9.44 7.54
N ARG A 227 -12.86 -10.46 7.75
CA ARG A 227 -12.59 -11.49 6.74
C ARG A 227 -13.88 -12.21 6.31
N LYS A 228 -14.75 -12.54 7.28
CA LYS A 228 -16.05 -13.18 7.02
C LYS A 228 -17.03 -12.22 6.37
N VAL A 229 -17.02 -10.95 6.75
CA VAL A 229 -17.91 -9.92 6.17
C VAL A 229 -17.58 -9.66 4.71
N MET A 230 -16.30 -9.68 4.34
CA MET A 230 -15.84 -9.27 3.00
C MET A 230 -15.09 -10.38 2.25
N PRO A 231 -15.62 -11.60 2.06
CA PRO A 231 -14.83 -12.77 1.63
C PRO A 231 -14.13 -12.62 0.27
N LYS A 232 -14.63 -11.73 -0.59
CA LYS A 232 -14.09 -11.43 -1.93
C LYS A 232 -13.25 -10.16 -2.01
N ALA A 233 -13.10 -9.40 -0.93
CA ALA A 233 -12.28 -8.19 -0.90
C ALA A 233 -10.85 -8.53 -0.47
N TYR A 234 -9.83 -7.99 -1.11
CA TYR A 234 -8.48 -8.08 -0.55
C TYR A 234 -8.36 -7.18 0.67
N ILE A 235 -7.71 -7.66 1.72
CA ILE A 235 -7.39 -6.87 2.91
C ILE A 235 -5.92 -6.44 2.83
N LEU A 236 -5.68 -5.14 2.67
CA LEU A 236 -4.37 -4.52 2.88
C LEU A 236 -4.14 -4.37 4.38
N VAL A 237 -3.12 -5.08 4.89
CA VAL A 237 -2.83 -5.17 6.32
C VAL A 237 -1.59 -4.34 6.68
N PRO A 238 -1.74 -3.07 7.09
CA PRO A 238 -0.63 -2.29 7.62
C PRO A 238 -0.31 -2.70 9.07
N GLY A 239 0.94 -2.46 9.47
CA GLY A 239 1.36 -2.56 10.87
C GLY A 239 2.16 -3.81 11.24
N TYR A 240 2.58 -4.62 10.27
CA TYR A 240 3.54 -5.69 10.53
C TYR A 240 4.88 -5.14 11.06
N GLY A 241 5.47 -5.83 12.05
CA GLY A 241 6.76 -5.48 12.64
C GLY A 241 6.69 -4.24 13.53
N ALA A 242 6.82 -3.04 12.94
CA ALA A 242 7.02 -1.79 13.67
C ALA A 242 5.83 -1.38 14.57
N GLN A 243 4.64 -1.93 14.34
CA GLN A 243 3.44 -1.72 15.18
C GLN A 243 3.04 -2.99 15.94
N GLY A 244 3.93 -3.98 16.01
CA GLY A 244 3.78 -5.17 16.84
C GLY A 244 3.14 -6.39 16.18
N GLY A 245 2.59 -6.27 14.97
CA GLY A 245 1.99 -7.41 14.25
C GLY A 245 3.04 -8.44 13.81
N LYS A 246 2.76 -9.73 14.03
CA LYS A 246 3.59 -10.88 13.60
C LYS A 246 2.78 -11.82 12.71
N GLY A 247 3.43 -12.69 11.94
CA GLY A 247 2.77 -13.61 11.00
C GLY A 247 1.62 -14.39 11.63
N LYS A 248 1.78 -14.92 12.84
CA LYS A 248 0.74 -15.66 13.57
C LYS A 248 -0.56 -14.87 13.80
N ASP A 249 -0.46 -13.55 13.97
CA ASP A 249 -1.61 -12.68 14.24
C ASP A 249 -2.36 -12.34 12.94
N LEU A 250 -1.73 -12.62 11.79
CA LEU A 250 -2.24 -12.28 10.46
C LEU A 250 -3.02 -13.42 9.80
N VAL A 251 -2.90 -14.66 10.31
CA VAL A 251 -3.55 -15.85 9.72
C VAL A 251 -5.05 -15.66 9.52
N HIS A 252 -5.71 -14.95 10.44
CA HIS A 252 -7.16 -14.71 10.38
C HIS A 252 -7.61 -13.69 9.32
N PHE A 253 -6.67 -12.98 8.69
CA PHE A 253 -6.94 -12.05 7.59
C PHE A 253 -6.96 -12.76 6.23
N PHE A 254 -6.43 -13.97 6.15
CA PHE A 254 -6.39 -14.77 4.94
C PHE A 254 -7.60 -15.69 4.84
N ASN A 255 -8.05 -15.92 3.61
CA ASN A 255 -8.97 -17.00 3.29
C ASN A 255 -8.28 -18.36 3.53
N GLU A 256 -9.04 -19.45 3.47
CA GLU A 256 -8.51 -20.81 3.71
C GLU A 256 -7.48 -21.25 2.67
N ASP A 257 -7.52 -20.66 1.47
CA ASP A 257 -6.56 -20.85 0.38
C ASP A 257 -5.26 -20.03 0.54
N GLY A 258 -5.11 -19.28 1.63
CA GLY A 258 -3.94 -18.42 1.87
C GLY A 258 -3.94 -17.11 1.07
N LEU A 259 -5.05 -16.77 0.39
CA LEU A 259 -5.23 -15.53 -0.36
C LEU A 259 -6.16 -14.55 0.38
N GLY A 260 -6.50 -13.44 -0.27
CA GLY A 260 -7.44 -12.45 0.26
C GLY A 260 -6.84 -11.42 1.21
N ALA A 261 -5.57 -11.53 1.61
CA ALA A 261 -4.86 -10.47 2.32
C ALA A 261 -3.48 -10.22 1.72
N ILE A 262 -2.98 -9.00 1.96
CA ILE A 262 -1.63 -8.60 1.59
C ILE A 262 -1.05 -7.69 2.68
N VAL A 263 0.15 -8.01 3.14
CA VAL A 263 0.71 -7.47 4.39
C VAL A 263 1.75 -6.42 4.10
N ASN A 264 1.54 -5.21 4.59
CA ASN A 264 2.47 -4.11 4.38
C ASN A 264 3.51 -4.01 5.52
N SER A 265 4.77 -3.90 5.11
CA SER A 265 5.87 -3.45 5.97
C SER A 265 6.64 -2.33 5.27
N SER A 266 6.80 -1.21 5.97
CA SER A 266 7.48 -0.01 5.48
C SER A 266 8.87 0.08 6.11
N ARG A 267 9.01 0.83 7.21
CA ARG A 267 10.26 0.99 7.99
C ARG A 267 10.97 -0.32 8.34
N GLY A 268 10.22 -1.40 8.56
CA GLY A 268 10.78 -2.72 8.83
C GLY A 268 11.66 -3.26 7.69
N ILE A 269 11.41 -2.80 6.46
CA ILE A 269 12.14 -3.18 5.24
C ILE A 269 13.06 -2.04 4.79
N ILE A 270 12.52 -0.85 4.50
CA ILE A 270 13.32 0.22 3.87
C ILE A 270 14.44 0.75 4.77
N ALA A 271 14.26 0.68 6.10
CA ALA A 271 15.27 1.06 7.08
C ALA A 271 15.89 -0.16 7.77
N ALA A 272 15.82 -1.35 7.14
CA ALA A 272 16.38 -2.59 7.68
C ALA A 272 17.84 -2.45 8.08
N TYR A 273 18.65 -1.75 7.28
CA TYR A 273 20.08 -1.53 7.54
C TYR A 273 20.39 -0.83 8.87
N LYS A 274 19.41 -0.15 9.48
CA LYS A 274 19.54 0.49 10.80
C LYS A 274 19.19 -0.44 11.97
N GLN A 275 18.65 -1.62 11.68
CA GLN A 275 18.24 -2.58 12.70
C GLN A 275 19.40 -3.53 13.01
N GLU A 276 19.55 -3.89 14.29
CA GLU A 276 20.62 -4.77 14.77
C GLU A 276 20.67 -6.10 13.99
N GLN A 277 19.50 -6.67 13.68
CA GLN A 277 19.37 -7.91 12.91
C GLN A 277 20.05 -7.87 11.52
N TYR A 278 20.12 -6.68 10.90
CA TYR A 278 20.69 -6.50 9.55
C TYR A 278 21.94 -5.62 9.55
N ALA A 279 22.53 -5.35 10.72
CA ALA A 279 23.69 -4.46 10.87
C ALA A 279 24.89 -4.90 10.01
N LYS A 280 25.02 -6.21 9.72
CA LYS A 280 26.09 -6.77 8.87
C LYS A 280 26.16 -6.20 7.45
N PHE A 281 25.06 -5.66 6.92
CA PHE A 281 25.02 -5.07 5.57
C PHE A 281 25.56 -3.63 5.56
N GLY A 282 25.37 -2.90 6.67
CA GLY A 282 25.75 -1.50 6.79
C GLY A 282 24.97 -0.56 5.88
N ALA A 283 25.29 0.73 5.95
CA ALA A 283 24.63 1.78 5.17
C ALA A 283 24.90 1.64 3.66
N GLU A 284 26.06 1.11 3.25
CA GLU A 284 26.44 0.94 1.84
C GLU A 284 25.63 -0.13 1.11
N ASN A 285 25.18 -1.18 1.82
CA ASN A 285 24.39 -2.28 1.25
C ASN A 285 22.95 -2.27 1.78
N PHE A 286 22.37 -1.08 1.94
CA PHE A 286 21.01 -0.93 2.49
C PHE A 286 19.92 -1.63 1.66
N GLY A 287 20.12 -1.76 0.35
CA GLY A 287 19.26 -2.54 -0.52
C GLY A 287 19.29 -4.04 -0.20
N ASP A 288 20.48 -4.60 0.07
CA ASP A 288 20.63 -6.01 0.49
C ASP A 288 20.05 -6.25 1.89
N ALA A 289 20.16 -5.26 2.80
CA ALA A 289 19.46 -5.31 4.09
C ALA A 289 17.93 -5.36 3.90
N SER A 290 17.40 -4.56 2.96
CA SER A 290 15.97 -4.55 2.63
C SER A 290 15.52 -5.90 2.05
N ARG A 291 16.32 -6.50 1.17
CA ARG A 291 16.09 -7.86 0.66
C ARG A 291 16.03 -8.90 1.77
N ALA A 292 17.02 -8.90 2.67
CA ALA A 292 17.04 -9.84 3.80
C ALA A 292 15.82 -9.67 4.73
N ALA A 293 15.34 -8.44 4.90
CA ALA A 293 14.12 -8.16 5.66
C ALA A 293 12.86 -8.68 4.94
N VAL A 294 12.79 -8.56 3.61
CA VAL A 294 11.72 -9.19 2.82
C VAL A 294 11.74 -10.71 2.99
N GLU A 295 12.90 -11.36 2.82
CA GLU A 295 13.03 -12.82 2.96
C GLU A 295 12.61 -13.31 4.36
N THR A 296 12.99 -12.56 5.40
CA THR A 296 12.57 -12.83 6.79
C THR A 296 11.06 -12.74 6.94
N MET A 297 10.42 -11.70 6.37
CA MET A 297 8.97 -11.53 6.44
C MET A 297 8.22 -12.60 5.64
N VAL A 298 8.75 -13.02 4.48
CA VAL A 298 8.20 -14.14 3.71
C VAL A 298 8.20 -15.41 4.54
N ALA A 299 9.33 -15.73 5.17
CA ALA A 299 9.46 -16.91 6.00
C ALA A 299 8.49 -16.89 7.21
N ASP A 300 8.34 -15.75 7.87
CA ASP A 300 7.42 -15.61 9.02
C ASP A 300 5.96 -15.82 8.61
N ILE A 301 5.50 -15.15 7.55
CA ILE A 301 4.12 -15.27 7.07
C ILE A 301 3.84 -16.68 6.55
N LYS A 302 4.76 -17.26 5.77
CA LYS A 302 4.62 -18.63 5.27
C LYS A 302 4.52 -19.63 6.42
N GLY A 303 5.44 -19.54 7.40
CA GLY A 303 5.41 -20.39 8.58
C GLY A 303 4.12 -20.23 9.39
N ALA A 304 3.57 -19.02 9.48
CA ALA A 304 2.30 -18.80 10.15
C ALA A 304 1.10 -19.42 9.41
N LEU A 305 1.06 -19.34 8.08
CA LEU A 305 -0.01 -19.91 7.26
C LEU A 305 0.03 -21.45 7.21
N GLU A 306 1.23 -22.05 7.23
CA GLU A 306 1.41 -23.51 7.25
C GLU A 306 1.01 -24.15 8.60
N ASN A 307 1.06 -23.39 9.69
CA ASN A 307 0.76 -23.86 11.05
C ASN A 307 -0.65 -23.47 11.54
N ARG A 308 -1.58 -23.18 10.62
CA ARG A 308 -2.94 -22.72 10.90
C ARG A 308 -3.83 -23.79 11.57
#